data_AF-A0A242KC49-F1
#
_entry.id   AF-A0A242KC49-F1
#
_cell.length_a   1.000
_cell.length_b   1.000
_cell.length_c   1.000
_cell.angle_alpha   90.00
_cell.angle_beta   90.00
_cell.angle_gamma   90.00
#
_symmetry.space_group_name_H-M   'P 1'
#
loop_
_entity.id
_entity.type
_entity.pdbx_description
1 polymer ?
#
loop_
_entity_poly.entity_id
_entity_poly.type
_entity_poly.pdbx_seq_one_letter_code
_entity_poly.pdbx_strand_id
1 'polypeptide(L)'
;MTKFQSHHYKLHEIIAAISNESAYRYKAEKGQYEYIDILIDAERAVKLANLTEHQKKIVTLHWEKGLNLSQTASVLGVTVQAVLGAVNAVKKKLQRVLNKWNKKTERIDDNMTSTQEKSIK
;
A
#
# COMPACT_ATOMS: atom_id res chain seq x y z
N MET A 1 -6.85 0.64 25.41
CA MET A 1 -7.29 -0.09 24.20
C MET A 1 -7.21 0.85 23.02
N THR A 2 -6.18 0.72 22.19
CA THR A 2 -6.04 1.51 20.97
C THR A 2 -7.11 1.05 19.99
N LYS A 3 -8.08 1.92 19.67
CA LYS A 3 -9.06 1.66 18.61
C LYS A 3 -8.27 1.50 17.31
N PHE A 4 -8.26 0.30 16.73
CA PHE A 4 -7.79 0.10 15.35
C PHE A 4 -8.75 0.87 14.45
N GLN A 5 -8.37 2.07 14.02
CA GLN A 5 -9.10 2.75 12.96
C GLN A 5 -8.85 1.98 11.67
N SER A 6 -9.92 1.46 11.07
CA SER A 6 -9.88 0.84 9.75
C SER A 6 -9.69 1.95 8.71
N HIS A 7 -8.44 2.36 8.49
CA HIS A 7 -8.11 3.29 7.43
C HIS A 7 -8.34 2.62 6.07
N HIS A 8 -9.36 3.07 5.36
CA HIS A 8 -9.64 2.63 4.00
C HIS A 8 -8.71 3.35 3.01
N TYR A 9 -7.47 2.88 2.90
CA TYR A 9 -6.52 3.46 1.96
C TYR A 9 -6.92 3.22 0.51
N LYS A 10 -6.81 4.27 -0.29
CA LYS A 10 -6.85 4.22 -1.75
C LYS A 10 -5.45 3.88 -2.27
N LEU A 11 -5.40 3.23 -3.43
CA LEU A 11 -4.13 2.82 -4.05
C LEU A 11 -3.14 3.97 -4.24
N HIS A 12 -3.62 5.16 -4.60
CA HIS A 12 -2.74 6.31 -4.81
C HIS A 12 -2.08 6.80 -3.51
N GLU A 13 -2.74 6.63 -2.36
CA GLU A 13 -2.20 7.04 -1.06
C GLU A 13 -1.05 6.10 -0.65
N ILE A 14 -1.20 4.80 -0.88
CA ILE A 14 -0.13 3.81 -0.68
C ILE A 14 1.06 4.10 -1.59
N ILE A 15 0.82 4.37 -2.88
CA ILE A 15 1.89 4.68 -3.82
C ILE A 15 2.59 5.99 -3.42
N ALA A 16 1.83 7.01 -3.01
CA ALA A 16 2.38 8.28 -2.55
C ALA A 16 3.25 8.09 -1.30
N ALA A 17 2.82 7.28 -0.34
CA ALA A 17 3.58 6.96 0.86
C ALA A 17 4.92 6.27 0.52
N ILE A 18 4.91 5.30 -0.40
CA ILE A 18 6.14 4.62 -0.87
C ILE A 18 7.06 5.61 -1.58
N SER A 19 6.52 6.43 -2.48
CA SER A 19 7.32 7.33 -3.31
C SER A 19 7.89 8.52 -2.54
N ASN A 20 7.31 8.87 -1.39
CA ASN A 20 7.67 10.03 -0.59
C ASN A 20 8.02 9.65 0.85
N GLU A 21 8.58 8.44 1.05
CA GLU A 21 8.83 7.88 2.38
C GLU A 21 9.57 8.87 3.29
N SER A 22 10.67 9.46 2.82
CA SER A 22 11.46 10.41 3.60
C SER A 22 10.66 11.64 4.04
N ALA A 23 9.78 12.16 3.17
CA ALA A 23 8.93 13.31 3.51
C ALA A 23 7.86 12.93 4.55
N TYR A 24 7.31 11.71 4.47
CA TYR A 24 6.33 11.22 5.43
C TYR A 24 6.97 10.96 6.80
N ARG A 25 8.18 10.39 6.82
CA ARG A 25 8.98 10.24 8.06
C ARG A 25 9.29 11.58 8.70
N TYR A 26 9.73 12.56 7.90
CA TYR A 26 9.98 13.91 8.41
C TYR A 26 8.73 14.54 9.05
N LYS A 27 7.54 14.39 8.43
CA LYS A 27 6.29 14.87 9.02
C LYS A 27 5.96 14.17 10.34
N ALA A 28 6.15 12.86 10.40
CA ALA A 28 5.96 12.08 11.62
C ALA A 28 6.89 12.53 12.75
N GLU A 29 8.16 12.82 12.46
CA GLU A 29 9.11 13.37 13.43
C GLU A 29 8.68 14.75 13.97
N LYS A 30 7.85 15.49 13.22
CA LYS A 30 7.22 16.74 13.66
C LYS A 30 5.90 16.53 14.44
N GLY A 31 5.59 15.29 14.81
CA GLY A 31 4.42 14.94 15.61
C GLY A 31 3.16 14.63 14.80
N GLN A 32 3.24 14.58 13.46
CA GLN A 32 2.14 14.16 12.59
C GLN A 32 2.15 12.63 12.44
N TYR A 33 1.78 11.93 13.51
CA TYR A 33 1.92 10.46 13.59
C TYR A 33 1.02 9.70 12.60
N GLU A 34 -0.01 10.32 12.04
CA GLU A 34 -0.86 9.73 11.00
C GLU A 34 -0.06 9.31 9.74
N TYR A 35 1.09 9.96 9.50
CA TYR A 35 1.98 9.60 8.40
C TYR A 35 2.80 8.33 8.69
N ILE A 36 3.00 7.95 9.95
CA ILE A 36 3.62 6.66 10.30
C ILE A 36 2.67 5.52 9.97
N ASP A 37 1.39 5.64 10.32
CA ASP A 37 0.41 4.57 10.11
C ASP A 37 0.33 4.18 8.64
N ILE A 38 0.22 5.16 7.74
CA ILE A 38 0.20 4.89 6.30
C ILE A 38 1.52 4.33 5.77
N LEU A 39 2.67 4.70 6.35
CA LEU A 39 3.96 4.12 5.97
C LEU A 39 4.05 2.64 6.35
N ILE A 40 3.63 2.30 7.58
CA ILE A 40 3.59 0.92 8.06
C ILE A 40 2.66 0.08 7.17
N ASP A 41 1.47 0.61 6.86
CA ASP A 41 0.51 -0.10 6.03
C ASP A 41 0.93 -0.17 4.56
N ALA A 42 1.63 0.83 4.03
CA ALA A 42 2.22 0.75 2.70
C ALA A 42 3.30 -0.34 2.61
N GLU A 43 4.21 -0.41 3.60
CA GLU A 43 5.24 -1.45 3.68
C GLU A 43 4.59 -2.84 3.77
N ARG A 44 3.57 -2.96 4.62
CA ARG A 44 2.80 -4.20 4.77
C ARG A 44 2.08 -4.59 3.48
N ALA A 45 1.48 -3.62 2.78
CA ALA A 45 0.80 -3.87 1.52
C ALA A 45 1.76 -4.40 0.46
N VAL A 46 2.97 -3.85 0.36
CA VAL A 46 4.03 -4.33 -0.54
C VAL A 46 4.46 -5.76 -0.18
N LYS A 47 4.68 -6.06 1.10
CA LYS A 47 5.01 -7.42 1.57
C LYS A 47 3.93 -8.44 1.21
N LEU A 48 2.65 -8.10 1.45
CA LEU A 48 1.52 -8.99 1.14
C LEU A 48 1.19 -9.09 -0.35
N ALA A 49 1.59 -8.11 -1.16
CA ALA A 49 1.37 -8.13 -2.61
C ALA A 49 2.19 -9.22 -3.31
N ASN A 50 3.19 -9.81 -2.64
CA ASN A 50 4.04 -10.87 -3.15
C ASN A 50 4.61 -10.52 -4.54
N LEU A 51 5.34 -9.40 -4.58
CA LEU A 51 5.98 -8.91 -5.79
C LEU A 51 7.17 -9.81 -6.15
N THR A 52 7.38 -10.06 -7.45
CA THR A 52 8.59 -10.74 -7.90
C THR A 52 9.80 -9.83 -7.72
N GLU A 53 11.02 -10.38 -7.68
CA GLU A 53 12.25 -9.57 -7.58
C GLU A 53 12.36 -8.54 -8.70
N HIS A 54 11.94 -8.90 -9.91
CA HIS A 54 11.91 -7.95 -11.03
C HIS A 54 10.91 -6.81 -10.79
N GLN A 55 9.72 -7.11 -10.28
CA GLN A 55 8.72 -6.10 -9.93
C GLN A 55 9.20 -5.18 -8.80
N LYS A 56 9.86 -5.73 -7.78
CA LYS A 56 10.47 -4.95 -6.69
C LYS A 56 11.50 -3.97 -7.22
N LYS A 57 12.43 -4.44 -8.06
CA LYS A 57 13.45 -3.57 -8.70
C LYS A 57 12.82 -2.42 -9.48
N ILE A 58 11.78 -2.70 -10.27
CA ILE A 58 11.07 -1.66 -11.04
C ILE A 58 10.41 -0.64 -10.12
N VAL A 59 9.75 -1.09 -9.06
CA VAL A 59 9.11 -0.20 -8.07
C VAL A 59 10.13 0.66 -7.36
N THR A 60 11.25 0.09 -6.90
CA THR A 60 12.31 0.86 -6.25
C THR A 60 12.89 1.93 -7.17
N LEU A 61 13.16 1.61 -8.44
CA LEU A 61 13.66 2.60 -9.39
C LEU A 61 12.63 3.69 -9.71
N HIS A 62 11.38 3.29 -9.95
CA HIS A 62 10.36 4.19 -10.45
C HIS A 62 9.69 5.03 -9.35
N TRP A 63 9.39 4.43 -8.20
CA TRP A 63 8.65 5.07 -7.11
C TRP A 63 9.59 5.65 -6.06
N GLU A 64 10.54 4.87 -5.54
CA GLU A 64 11.42 5.34 -4.47
C GLU A 64 12.53 6.27 -4.99
N LYS A 65 13.14 5.95 -6.14
CA LYS A 65 14.18 6.79 -6.75
C LYS A 65 13.65 7.84 -7.73
N GLY A 66 12.34 7.87 -7.97
CA GLY A 66 11.69 8.87 -8.82
C GLY A 66 12.09 8.83 -10.30
N LEU A 67 12.69 7.73 -10.80
CA LEU A 67 13.02 7.61 -12.21
C LEU A 67 11.75 7.50 -13.05
N ASN A 68 11.72 8.10 -14.24
CA ASN A 68 10.62 7.87 -15.17
C ASN A 68 10.72 6.47 -15.84
N LEU A 69 9.68 6.08 -16.60
CA LEU A 69 9.62 4.75 -17.21
C LEU A 69 10.76 4.48 -18.20
N SER A 70 11.19 5.51 -18.95
CA SER A 70 12.29 5.41 -19.91
C SER A 70 13.64 5.21 -19.21
N GLN A 71 13.91 6.00 -18.17
CA GLN A 71 15.10 5.86 -17.33
C GLN A 71 15.14 4.50 -16.64
N THR A 72 14.02 4.05 -16.08
CA THR A 72 13.91 2.73 -15.45
C THR A 72 14.17 1.61 -16.45
N ALA A 73 13.63 1.72 -17.67
CA ALA A 73 13.84 0.76 -18.75
C ALA A 73 15.31 0.69 -19.17
N SER A 74 15.96 1.86 -19.32
CA SER A 74 17.39 1.97 -19.64
C SER A 74 18.26 1.32 -18.56
N VAL A 75 18.00 1.60 -17.28
CA VAL A 75 18.75 1.02 -16.14
C VAL A 75 18.62 -0.50 -16.08
N LEU A 76 17.46 -1.05 -16.47
CA LEU A 76 17.19 -2.49 -16.39
C LEU A 76 17.47 -3.25 -17.70
N GLY A 77 17.84 -2.56 -18.78
CA GLY A 77 18.05 -3.19 -20.08
C GLY A 77 16.79 -3.82 -20.69
N VAL A 78 15.61 -3.23 -20.44
CA VAL A 78 14.31 -3.73 -20.93
C VAL A 78 13.58 -2.64 -21.73
N THR A 79 12.44 -2.98 -22.34
CA THR A 79 11.61 -1.99 -23.04
C THR A 79 10.77 -1.16 -22.06
N VAL A 80 10.41 0.07 -22.46
CA VAL A 80 9.52 0.94 -21.68
C VAL A 80 8.16 0.28 -21.42
N GLN A 81 7.64 -0.46 -22.42
CA GLN A 81 6.39 -1.20 -22.32
C GLN A 81 6.48 -2.33 -21.28
N ALA A 82 7.62 -3.01 -21.15
CA ALA A 82 7.83 -4.02 -20.11
C ALA A 82 7.78 -3.39 -18.71
N VAL A 83 8.43 -2.23 -18.53
CA VAL A 83 8.36 -1.47 -17.26
C VAL A 83 6.93 -1.05 -16.95
N LEU A 84 6.21 -0.47 -17.91
CA LEU A 84 4.82 -0.07 -17.75
C LEU A 84 3.92 -1.27 -17.37
N GLY A 85 4.10 -2.39 -18.05
CA GLY A 85 3.38 -3.63 -17.76
C GLY A 85 3.62 -4.12 -16.33
N ALA A 86 4.88 -4.10 -15.88
CA ALA A 86 5.24 -4.45 -14.52
C ALA A 86 4.63 -3.49 -13.48
N VAL A 87 4.71 -2.17 -13.69
CA VAL A 87 4.10 -1.17 -12.81
C VAL A 87 2.59 -1.39 -12.69
N ASN A 88 1.90 -1.63 -13.80
CA ASN A 88 0.46 -1.91 -13.81
C ASN A 88 0.13 -3.23 -13.09
N ALA A 89 0.96 -4.27 -13.25
CA ALA A 89 0.80 -5.52 -12.54
C ALA A 89 0.96 -5.35 -11.02
N VAL A 90 1.94 -4.55 -10.58
CA VAL A 90 2.14 -4.19 -9.17
C VAL A 90 0.92 -3.44 -8.62
N LYS A 91 0.44 -2.41 -9.33
CA LYS A 91 -0.78 -1.67 -8.94
C LYS A 91 -1.98 -2.60 -8.72
N LYS A 92 -2.20 -3.55 -9.62
CA LYS A 92 -3.26 -4.57 -9.49
C LYS A 92 -3.03 -5.51 -8.28
N LYS A 93 -1.78 -5.86 -7.96
CA LYS A 93 -1.45 -6.67 -6.77
C LYS A 93 -1.73 -5.90 -5.48
N LEU A 94 -1.31 -4.64 -5.39
CA LEU A 94 -1.58 -3.77 -4.25
C LEU A 94 -3.09 -3.55 -4.06
N GLN A 95 -3.82 -3.24 -5.15
CA GLN A 95 -5.27 -3.09 -5.08
C GLN A 95 -5.97 -4.33 -4.53
N ARG A 96 -5.49 -5.54 -4.88
CA ARG A 96 -6.05 -6.78 -4.32
C ARG A 96 -5.81 -6.91 -2.83
N VAL A 97 -4.67 -6.46 -2.31
CA VAL A 97 -4.40 -6.43 -0.86
C VAL A 97 -5.37 -5.47 -0.17
N LEU A 98 -5.50 -4.25 -0.69
CA LEU A 98 -6.42 -3.23 -0.13
C LEU A 98 -7.88 -3.69 -0.15
N ASN A 99 -8.33 -4.29 -1.25
CA ASN A 99 -9.69 -4.84 -1.34
C ASN A 99 -9.94 -5.94 -0.30
N LYS A 100 -8.92 -6.76 0.03
CA LYS A 100 -9.04 -7.78 1.08
C LYS A 100 -9.12 -7.15 2.48
N TRP A 101 -8.38 -6.08 2.73
CA TRP A 101 -8.46 -5.35 3.99
C TRP A 101 -9.84 -4.73 4.18
N ASN A 102 -10.37 -4.05 3.17
CA ASN A 102 -11.71 -3.45 3.21
C ASN A 102 -12.81 -4.48 3.47
N LYS A 103 -12.79 -5.63 2.77
CA LYS A 103 -13.76 -6.72 2.99
C LYS A 103 -13.66 -7.35 4.37
N LYS A 104 -12.48 -7.36 4.98
CA LYS A 104 -12.29 -7.90 6.34
C LYS A 104 -12.92 -6.98 7.38
N THR A 105 -12.84 -5.67 7.17
CA THR A 105 -13.49 -4.68 8.04
C THR A 105 -15.01 -4.86 8.03
N GLU A 106 -15.64 -4.91 6.85
CA GLU A 106 -17.10 -5.09 6.71
C GLU A 106 -17.62 -6.31 7.49
N ARG A 107 -16.89 -7.44 7.43
CA ARG A 107 -17.28 -8.67 8.15
C ARG A 107 -17.11 -8.61 9.67
N ILE A 108 -16.24 -7.75 10.18
CA ILE A 108 -16.07 -7.58 11.63
C ILE A 108 -17.23 -6.77 12.19
N ASP A 109 -17.64 -5.73 11.47
CA ASP A 109 -18.76 -4.88 11.86
C ASP A 109 -20.08 -5.68 11.89
N ASP A 110 -20.33 -6.55 10.90
CA ASP A 110 -21.51 -7.44 10.83
C ASP A 110 -21.56 -8.50 11.97
N ASN A 111 -20.40 -8.97 12.42
CA ASN A 111 -20.32 -9.97 13.50
C ASN A 111 -20.46 -9.33 14.89
N MET A 112 -20.14 -8.04 15.04
CA MET A 112 -20.32 -7.32 16.31
C MET A 112 -21.78 -6.92 16.55
N THR A 113 -22.53 -6.54 15.52
CA THR A 113 -23.98 -6.27 15.61
C THR A 113 -24.79 -7.52 15.95
N SER A 114 -24.45 -8.67 15.36
CA SER A 114 -25.17 -9.94 15.61
C SER A 114 -24.90 -10.60 16.97
N THR A 115 -23.83 -10.20 17.66
CA THR A 115 -23.49 -10.73 19.00
C THR A 115 -24.17 -9.96 20.13
N GLN A 116 -24.45 -8.66 19.95
CA GLN A 116 -25.14 -7.85 20.98
C GLN A 116 -26.64 -8.18 21.10
N GLU A 117 -27.30 -8.63 20.03
CA GLU A 117 -28.72 -9.00 20.07
C GLU A 117 -28.99 -10.35 20.77
N LYS A 118 -27.98 -11.21 20.93
CA LYS A 118 -28.12 -12.53 21.58
C LYS A 118 -27.85 -12.53 23.08
N SER A 119 -27.40 -11.43 23.67
CA SER A 119 -27.17 -11.31 25.13
C SER A 119 -28.28 -10.55 25.88
N ILE A 120 -29.39 -10.20 25.21
CA ILE A 120 -30.55 -9.50 25.81
C ILE A 120 -31.80 -10.41 25.80
N LYS A 121 -31.62 -11.73 25.73
CA LYS A 121 -32.71 -12.70 25.92
C LYS A 121 -32.34 -13.71 26.99
#